data_AF-A0ABD4K4Z1-F1
#
_entry.id   AF-A0ABD4K4Z1-F1
#
_cell.length_a   1.000
_cell.length_b   1.000
_cell.length_c   1.000
_cell.angle_alpha   90.00
_cell.angle_beta   90.00
_cell.angle_gamma   90.00
#
_symmetry.space_group_name_H-M   'P 1'
#
loop_
_entity.id
_entity.type
_entity.pdbx_description
1 polymer ?
#
loop_
_entity_poly.entity_id
_entity_poly.type
_entity_poly.pdbx_seq_one_letter_code
_entity_poly.pdbx_strand_id
1 'polypeptide(L)'
;PFVGNLTFFRVYSGVVNSGDTVLNSVKAARERFGRIVQMHANKREEIKEVRAGDIAAAIGLKDVTTGDTLCDPDAPIILERMEFPEPVISIAVEPKTKADQEKMGLALGRLAKEDPSFRVWTDEESNQTIIAGMGELHLDIIVDRMKREFNVEANVGKPQVAYRETIRQKVTDVEGKHAKQSGGRGQYGHVVIDMYPLEPGSNPKGYEFINDIKGGVIPGEYIPAVDKGIQEQLKA
;
A
#
# COMPACT_ATOMS: atom_id res chain seq x y z
N PRO A 1 3.53 -29.47 5.29
CA PRO A 1 3.10 -28.30 4.48
C PRO A 1 2.65 -28.76 3.07
N PHE A 2 1.36 -29.11 2.90
CA PHE A 2 0.88 -29.86 1.72
C PHE A 2 -0.02 -29.08 0.76
N VAL A 3 -0.44 -27.86 1.05
CA VAL A 3 -1.39 -27.12 0.21
C VAL A 3 -1.08 -25.62 0.23
N GLY A 4 -0.10 -25.21 -0.59
CA GLY A 4 0.14 -23.83 -1.06
C GLY A 4 -0.10 -22.67 -0.09
N ASN A 5 -0.45 -21.51 -0.65
CA ASN A 5 -0.96 -20.37 0.09
C ASN A 5 -2.47 -20.59 0.36
N LEU A 6 -2.88 -20.45 1.61
CA LEU A 6 -4.26 -20.60 2.07
C LEU A 6 -4.83 -19.23 2.38
N THR A 7 -5.78 -18.77 1.57
CA THR A 7 -6.49 -17.52 1.81
C THR A 7 -7.80 -17.82 2.51
N PHE A 8 -7.90 -17.43 3.78
CA PHE A 8 -9.15 -17.52 4.53
C PHE A 8 -10.09 -16.40 4.09
N PHE A 9 -11.33 -16.75 3.78
CA PHE A 9 -12.36 -15.81 3.38
C PHE A 9 -13.67 -16.10 4.10
N ARG A 10 -14.46 -15.04 4.30
CA ARG A 10 -15.81 -15.11 4.85
C ARG A 10 -16.80 -14.68 3.79
N VAL A 11 -17.80 -15.50 3.52
CA VAL A 11 -18.85 -15.15 2.56
C VAL A 11 -19.93 -14.35 3.28
N TYR A 12 -20.14 -13.10 2.87
CA TYR A 12 -21.16 -12.23 3.46
C TYR A 12 -22.53 -12.37 2.77
N SER A 13 -22.53 -12.54 1.45
CA SER A 13 -23.74 -12.70 0.65
C SER A 13 -23.45 -13.60 -0.54
N GLY A 14 -24.50 -14.25 -1.06
CA GLY A 14 -24.39 -15.18 -2.18
C GLY A 14 -23.83 -16.55 -1.81
N VAL A 15 -23.37 -17.27 -2.83
CA VAL A 15 -22.81 -18.61 -2.73
C VAL A 15 -21.59 -18.67 -3.64
N VAL A 16 -20.48 -19.20 -3.14
CA VAL A 16 -19.23 -19.36 -3.88
C VAL A 16 -18.99 -20.83 -4.16
N ASN A 17 -18.79 -21.19 -5.44
CA ASN A 17 -18.43 -22.55 -5.83
C ASN A 17 -16.95 -22.68 -6.19
N SER A 18 -16.42 -23.89 -6.03
CA SER A 18 -15.12 -24.26 -6.58
C SER A 18 -15.16 -24.20 -8.11
N GLY A 19 -14.28 -23.38 -8.69
CA GLY A 19 -14.19 -23.13 -10.13
C GLY A 19 -14.71 -21.76 -10.57
N ASP A 20 -15.43 -21.05 -9.70
CA ASP A 20 -16.03 -19.74 -10.01
C ASP A 20 -14.96 -18.66 -10.18
N THR A 21 -15.26 -17.69 -11.04
CA THR A 21 -14.44 -16.51 -11.27
C THR A 21 -15.06 -15.33 -10.52
N VAL A 22 -14.29 -14.72 -9.63
CA VAL A 22 -14.70 -13.55 -8.84
C VAL A 22 -13.82 -12.36 -9.17
N LEU A 23 -14.33 -11.17 -8.87
CA LEU A 23 -13.62 -9.91 -9.01
C LEU A 23 -13.08 -9.48 -7.65
N ASN A 24 -11.77 -9.27 -7.55
CA ASN A 24 -11.19 -8.48 -6.46
C ASN A 24 -11.50 -7.00 -6.75
N SER A 25 -12.44 -6.43 -6.00
CA SER A 25 -12.89 -5.05 -6.23
C SER A 25 -11.86 -4.00 -5.82
N VAL A 26 -10.90 -4.35 -4.96
CA VAL A 26 -9.82 -3.46 -4.53
C VAL A 26 -8.77 -3.29 -5.61
N LYS A 27 -8.42 -4.38 -6.29
CA LYS A 27 -7.36 -4.40 -7.33
C LYS A 27 -7.90 -4.44 -8.76
N ALA A 28 -9.23 -4.48 -8.93
CA ALA A 28 -9.91 -4.71 -10.20
C ALA A 28 -9.39 -5.94 -10.97
N ALA A 29 -8.93 -6.96 -10.24
CA ALA A 29 -8.32 -8.17 -10.78
C ALA A 29 -9.30 -9.34 -10.71
N ARG A 30 -9.36 -10.17 -11.76
CA ARG A 30 -10.18 -11.38 -11.76
C ARG A 30 -9.40 -12.52 -11.14
N GLU A 31 -10.01 -13.16 -10.16
CA GLU A 31 -9.47 -14.32 -9.45
C GLU A 31 -10.37 -15.53 -9.68
N ARG A 32 -9.78 -16.72 -9.67
CA ARG A 32 -10.53 -17.97 -9.85
C ARG A 32 -10.38 -18.83 -8.61
N PHE A 33 -11.49 -19.23 -8.02
CA PHE A 33 -11.47 -20.19 -6.92
C PHE A 33 -11.07 -21.56 -7.47
N GLY A 34 -9.90 -22.03 -7.06
CA GLY A 34 -9.46 -23.39 -7.31
C GLY A 34 -10.14 -24.33 -6.34
N ARG A 35 -9.38 -24.85 -5.38
CA ARG A 35 -9.91 -25.74 -4.33
C ARG A 35 -10.29 -24.93 -3.11
N ILE A 36 -11.42 -25.27 -2.52
CA ILE A 36 -11.90 -24.68 -1.28
C ILE A 36 -11.90 -25.75 -0.20
N VAL A 37 -11.37 -25.41 0.97
CA VAL A 37 -11.19 -26.31 2.10
C VAL A 37 -11.77 -25.67 3.35
N GLN A 38 -12.56 -26.43 4.09
CA GLN A 38 -12.94 -26.10 5.45
C GLN A 38 -11.99 -26.79 6.43
N MET A 39 -11.42 -25.99 7.33
CA MET A 39 -10.49 -26.47 8.34
C MET A 39 -11.26 -26.85 9.60
N HIS A 40 -11.21 -28.13 9.97
CA HIS A 40 -11.68 -28.61 11.27
C HIS A 40 -10.48 -28.88 12.20
N ALA A 41 -10.75 -29.17 13.47
CA ALA A 41 -9.71 -29.36 14.49
C ALA A 41 -8.64 -30.41 14.12
N ASN A 42 -9.05 -31.51 13.48
CA ASN A 42 -8.16 -32.62 13.12
C ASN A 42 -8.24 -33.04 11.64
N LYS A 43 -9.24 -32.55 10.89
CA LYS A 43 -9.49 -32.95 9.51
C LYS A 43 -9.62 -31.73 8.60
N ARG A 44 -9.26 -31.92 7.35
CA ARG A 44 -9.44 -30.94 6.27
C ARG A 44 -10.51 -31.48 5.37
N GLU A 45 -11.56 -30.70 5.14
CA GLU A 45 -12.70 -31.11 4.34
C GLU A 45 -12.74 -30.25 3.08
N GLU A 46 -12.53 -30.86 1.92
CA GLU A 46 -12.71 -30.16 0.64
C GLU A 46 -14.20 -29.97 0.39
N ILE A 47 -14.62 -28.72 0.30
CA ILE A 47 -16.01 -28.34 0.04
C ILE A 47 -16.12 -27.71 -1.34
N LYS A 48 -17.23 -27.98 -2.02
CA LYS A 48 -17.48 -27.46 -3.38
C LYS A 48 -18.27 -26.15 -3.37
N GLU A 49 -19.02 -25.90 -2.31
CA GLU A 49 -19.95 -24.77 -2.18
C GLU A 49 -19.76 -24.15 -0.79
N VAL A 50 -19.68 -22.82 -0.72
CA VAL A 50 -19.63 -22.04 0.52
C VAL A 50 -20.79 -21.05 0.49
N ARG A 51 -21.63 -21.07 1.52
CA ARG A 51 -22.81 -20.20 1.61
C ARG A 51 -22.53 -18.96 2.43
N ALA A 52 -23.38 -17.95 2.25
CA ALA A 52 -23.36 -16.76 3.10
C ALA A 52 -23.40 -17.13 4.60
N GLY A 53 -22.45 -16.56 5.35
CA GLY A 53 -22.23 -16.82 6.77
C GLY A 53 -21.04 -17.71 7.06
N ASP A 54 -20.64 -18.57 6.12
CA ASP A 54 -19.56 -19.54 6.33
C ASP A 54 -18.15 -18.94 6.12
N ILE A 55 -17.18 -19.55 6.78
CA ILE A 55 -15.75 -19.25 6.65
C ILE A 55 -15.05 -20.48 6.06
N ALA A 56 -14.32 -20.26 4.97
CA ALA A 56 -13.56 -21.31 4.28
C ALA A 56 -12.19 -20.78 3.85
N ALA A 57 -11.31 -21.70 3.44
CA ALA A 57 -9.99 -21.36 2.90
C ALA A 57 -9.92 -21.72 1.43
N ALA A 58 -9.51 -20.77 0.59
CA ALA A 58 -9.23 -21.00 -0.82
C ALA A 58 -7.75 -21.25 -1.03
N ILE A 59 -7.43 -22.20 -1.90
CA ILE A 59 -6.05 -22.52 -2.29
C ILE A 59 -5.78 -21.96 -3.67
N GLY A 60 -4.65 -21.26 -3.80
CA GLY A 60 -4.08 -20.87 -5.10
C GLY A 60 -4.54 -19.52 -5.65
N LEU A 61 -5.08 -18.65 -4.79
CA LEU A 61 -5.31 -17.25 -5.13
C LEU A 61 -3.96 -16.52 -5.26
N LYS A 62 -3.81 -15.68 -6.30
CA LYS A 62 -2.52 -15.08 -6.64
C LYS A 62 -2.37 -13.67 -6.07
N ASP A 63 -3.35 -12.81 -6.34
CA ASP A 63 -3.31 -11.38 -6.06
C ASP A 63 -4.33 -10.95 -5.00
N VAL A 64 -4.45 -11.76 -3.93
CA VAL A 64 -5.29 -11.45 -2.78
C VAL A 64 -4.42 -11.12 -1.57
N THR A 65 -4.73 -10.00 -0.92
CA THR A 65 -4.12 -9.54 0.33
C THR A 65 -5.15 -9.56 1.45
N THR A 66 -4.71 -9.63 2.71
CA THR A 66 -5.59 -9.50 3.87
C THR A 66 -6.40 -8.21 3.80
N GLY A 67 -7.73 -8.31 3.90
CA GLY A 67 -8.66 -7.18 3.83
C GLY A 67 -9.21 -6.88 2.43
N ASP A 68 -8.78 -7.60 1.40
CA ASP A 68 -9.37 -7.46 0.05
C ASP A 68 -10.81 -7.99 0.02
N THR A 69 -11.65 -7.39 -0.83
CA THR A 69 -13.02 -7.84 -1.08
C THR A 69 -13.10 -8.61 -2.40
N LEU A 70 -13.63 -9.84 -2.34
CA LEU A 70 -13.96 -10.64 -3.51
C LEU A 70 -15.48 -10.59 -3.73
N CYS A 71 -15.89 -10.20 -4.94
CA CYS A 71 -17.28 -9.98 -5.30
C CYS A 71 -17.62 -10.61 -6.67
N ASP A 72 -18.91 -10.64 -6.98
CA ASP A 72 -19.39 -11.04 -8.30
C ASP A 72 -18.98 -9.96 -9.34
N PRO A 73 -18.44 -10.34 -10.52
CA PRO A 73 -18.14 -9.39 -11.59
C PRO A 73 -19.32 -8.50 -12.02
N ASP A 74 -20.55 -9.01 -11.92
CA ASP A 74 -21.76 -8.30 -12.34
C ASP A 74 -22.30 -7.36 -11.24
N ALA A 75 -21.86 -7.54 -9.99
CA ALA A 75 -22.26 -6.74 -8.83
C ALA A 75 -21.04 -6.36 -7.98
N PRO A 76 -20.18 -5.44 -8.45
CA PRO A 76 -18.98 -5.05 -7.73
C PRO A 76 -19.34 -4.33 -6.43
N ILE A 77 -18.81 -4.84 -5.32
CA ILE A 77 -18.92 -4.22 -4.00
C ILE A 77 -17.55 -4.18 -3.34
N ILE A 78 -17.29 -3.11 -2.62
CA ILE A 78 -16.14 -2.98 -1.73
C ILE A 78 -16.70 -3.02 -0.32
N LEU A 79 -16.38 -4.09 0.43
CA LEU A 79 -16.68 -4.13 1.86
C LEU A 79 -15.76 -3.14 2.59
N GLU A 80 -16.13 -2.75 3.80
CA GLU A 80 -15.46 -1.70 4.58
C GLU A 80 -13.93 -1.85 4.53
N ARG A 81 -13.29 -0.87 3.91
CA ARG A 81 -11.84 -0.87 3.73
C ARG A 81 -11.20 -0.62 5.07
N MET A 82 -10.34 -1.55 5.51
CA MET A 82 -9.50 -1.29 6.69
C MET A 82 -8.57 -0.11 6.38
N GLU A 83 -8.80 1.02 7.06
CA GLU A 83 -7.86 2.13 7.08
C GLU A 83 -6.69 1.75 8.01
N PHE A 84 -5.56 1.37 7.42
CA PHE A 84 -4.34 1.17 8.19
C PHE A 84 -3.73 2.53 8.52
N PRO A 85 -3.42 2.80 9.81
CA PRO A 85 -2.68 4.00 10.16
C PRO A 85 -1.30 3.96 9.50
N GLU A 86 -0.73 5.14 9.27
CA GLU A 86 0.62 5.20 8.73
C GLU A 86 1.64 4.68 9.76
N PRO A 87 2.67 3.94 9.32
CA PRO A 87 3.66 3.38 10.24
C PRO A 87 4.42 4.50 10.96
N VAL A 88 4.68 4.29 12.25
CA VAL A 88 5.28 5.28 13.15
C VAL A 88 6.78 5.09 13.33
N ILE A 89 7.27 3.87 13.12
CA ILE A 89 8.68 3.51 13.27
C ILE A 89 9.18 2.89 11.96
N SER A 90 10.38 3.29 11.56
CA SER A 90 11.13 2.70 10.46
C SER A 90 12.47 2.15 10.93
N ILE A 91 12.94 1.10 10.29
CA ILE A 91 14.25 0.49 10.52
C ILE A 91 14.90 0.24 9.16
N ALA A 92 16.17 0.62 9.03
CA ALA A 92 16.97 0.24 7.87
C ALA A 92 17.46 -1.21 8.04
N VAL A 93 17.30 -2.01 6.99
CA VAL A 93 17.74 -3.40 6.93
C VAL A 93 18.68 -3.56 5.74
N GLU A 94 19.85 -4.12 6.00
CA GLU A 94 20.87 -4.35 4.98
C GLU A 94 21.20 -5.83 4.85
N PRO A 95 21.18 -6.40 3.62
CA PRO A 95 21.64 -7.75 3.39
C PRO A 95 23.16 -7.82 3.56
N LYS A 96 23.66 -8.92 4.15
CA LYS A 96 25.11 -9.15 4.18
C LYS A 96 25.68 -9.58 2.83
N THR A 97 24.88 -10.27 2.01
CA THR A 97 25.32 -10.79 0.72
C THR A 97 24.30 -10.49 -0.39
N LYS A 98 24.74 -10.50 -1.65
CA LYS A 98 23.83 -10.36 -2.81
C LYS A 98 22.79 -11.49 -2.87
N ALA A 99 23.16 -12.70 -2.45
CA ALA A 99 22.22 -13.82 -2.39
C ALA A 99 21.12 -13.58 -1.34
N ASP A 100 21.46 -12.92 -0.24
CA ASP A 100 20.50 -12.55 0.79
C ASP A 100 19.61 -11.38 0.37
N GLN A 101 20.07 -10.51 -0.53
CA GLN A 101 19.24 -9.44 -1.11
C GLN A 101 18.02 -10.00 -1.85
N GLU A 102 18.21 -11.01 -2.70
CA GLU A 102 17.11 -11.66 -3.43
C GLU A 102 16.14 -12.39 -2.47
N LYS A 103 16.69 -13.12 -1.49
CA LYS A 103 15.88 -13.81 -0.48
C LYS A 103 15.10 -12.83 0.39
N MET A 104 15.71 -11.70 0.75
CA MET A 104 15.07 -10.64 1.53
C MET A 104 13.89 -10.06 0.77
N GLY A 105 14.05 -9.73 -0.51
CA GLY A 105 12.95 -9.24 -1.34
C GLY A 105 11.78 -10.22 -1.40
N LEU A 106 12.07 -11.52 -1.55
CA LEU A 106 11.04 -12.57 -1.53
C LEU A 106 10.36 -12.70 -0.16
N ALA A 107 11.14 -12.65 0.93
CA ALA A 107 10.64 -12.78 2.29
C ALA A 107 9.74 -11.61 2.68
N LEU A 108 10.22 -10.37 2.47
CA LEU A 108 9.48 -9.15 2.74
C LEU A 108 8.21 -9.07 1.89
N GLY A 109 8.27 -9.49 0.61
CA GLY A 109 7.08 -9.55 -0.25
C GLY A 109 6.02 -10.55 0.23
N ARG A 110 6.42 -11.68 0.84
CA ARG A 110 5.47 -12.62 1.45
C ARG A 110 4.89 -12.06 2.76
N LEU A 111 5.72 -11.48 3.61
CA LEU A 111 5.29 -10.88 4.88
C LEU A 111 4.35 -9.69 4.65
N ALA A 112 4.60 -8.85 3.65
CA ALA A 112 3.72 -7.74 3.27
C ALA A 112 2.36 -8.19 2.72
N LYS A 113 2.25 -9.42 2.17
CA LYS A 113 0.96 -10.00 1.76
C LYS A 113 0.15 -10.48 2.97
N GLU A 114 0.82 -10.93 4.02
CA GLU A 114 0.18 -11.35 5.28
C GLU A 114 -0.26 -10.14 6.10
N ASP A 115 0.62 -9.14 6.23
CA ASP A 115 0.40 -7.92 7.02
C ASP A 115 0.41 -6.64 6.15
N PRO A 116 -0.76 -6.05 5.86
CA PRO A 116 -0.88 -4.81 5.09
C PRO A 116 -0.46 -3.54 5.85
N SER A 117 -0.24 -3.61 7.17
CA SER A 117 0.25 -2.48 7.97
C SER A 117 1.76 -2.27 7.82
N PHE A 118 2.45 -3.26 7.26
CA PHE A 118 3.88 -3.25 7.02
C PHE A 118 4.20 -2.66 5.65
N ARG A 119 5.10 -1.67 5.61
CA ARG A 119 5.56 -1.04 4.36
C ARG A 119 7.05 -1.26 4.18
N VAL A 120 7.45 -1.48 2.93
CA VAL A 120 8.85 -1.64 2.53
C VAL A 120 9.11 -0.76 1.33
N TRP A 121 10.20 -0.01 1.38
CA TRP A 121 10.73 0.70 0.22
C TRP A 121 12.26 0.68 0.27
N THR A 122 12.87 0.86 -0.90
CA THR A 122 14.31 1.08 -0.98
C THR A 122 14.54 2.58 -1.01
N ASP A 123 15.42 3.07 -0.16
CA ASP A 123 15.83 4.46 -0.18
C ASP A 123 16.86 4.67 -1.29
N GLU A 124 16.63 5.63 -2.19
CA GLU A 124 17.48 5.89 -3.36
C GLU A 124 18.80 6.56 -2.98
N GLU A 125 18.84 7.31 -1.86
CA GLU A 125 20.05 8.00 -1.40
C GLU A 125 21.04 7.04 -0.74
N SER A 126 20.56 6.23 0.22
CA SER A 126 21.40 5.28 0.95
C SER A 126 21.50 3.90 0.27
N ASN A 127 20.63 3.59 -0.70
CA ASN A 127 20.43 2.24 -1.25
C ASN A 127 20.09 1.17 -0.20
N GLN A 128 19.60 1.59 0.97
CA GLN A 128 19.18 0.69 2.03
C GLN A 128 17.70 0.32 1.87
N THR A 129 17.34 -0.89 2.30
CA THR A 129 15.93 -1.28 2.37
C THR A 129 15.36 -0.82 3.70
N ILE A 130 14.38 0.08 3.66
CA ILE A 130 13.71 0.58 4.86
C ILE A 130 12.42 -0.21 5.05
N ILE A 131 12.25 -0.74 6.25
CA ILE A 131 11.02 -1.40 6.69
C ILE A 131 10.32 -0.50 7.70
N ALA A 132 9.01 -0.33 7.57
CA ALA A 132 8.22 0.49 8.48
C ALA A 132 7.00 -0.26 9.00
N GLY A 133 6.70 -0.04 10.28
CA GLY A 133 5.64 -0.73 10.99
C GLY A 133 5.02 0.12 12.09
N MET A 134 4.05 -0.49 12.78
CA MET A 134 3.27 0.17 13.83
C MET A 134 4.02 0.29 15.18
N GLY A 135 5.13 -0.42 15.36
CA GLY A 135 5.86 -0.44 16.63
C GLY A 135 7.13 -1.26 16.58
N GLU A 136 7.96 -1.14 17.61
CA GLU A 136 9.24 -1.85 17.76
C GLU A 136 9.03 -3.38 17.76
N LEU A 137 8.12 -3.88 18.60
CA LEU A 137 7.81 -5.30 18.68
C LEU A 137 7.34 -5.89 17.35
N HIS A 138 6.56 -5.11 16.58
CA HIS A 138 6.10 -5.54 15.27
C HIS A 138 7.31 -5.75 14.34
N LEU A 139 8.23 -4.78 14.28
CA LEU A 139 9.42 -4.90 13.44
C LEU A 139 10.36 -6.02 13.91
N ASP A 140 10.51 -6.24 15.21
CA ASP A 140 11.31 -7.33 15.75
C ASP A 140 10.79 -8.72 15.33
N ILE A 141 9.46 -8.91 15.37
CA ILE A 141 8.83 -10.15 14.92
C ILE A 141 9.06 -10.36 13.42
N ILE A 142 8.95 -9.29 12.62
CA ILE A 142 9.18 -9.37 11.17
C ILE A 142 10.64 -9.75 10.87
N VAL A 143 11.60 -9.14 11.56
CA VAL A 143 13.03 -9.47 11.43
C VAL A 143 13.32 -10.90 11.87
N ASP A 144 12.74 -11.35 12.98
CA ASP A 144 12.92 -12.71 13.49
C ASP A 144 12.33 -13.76 12.53
N ARG A 145 11.11 -13.53 12.01
CA ARG A 145 10.49 -14.39 10.98
C ARG A 145 11.34 -14.44 9.72
N MET A 146 11.85 -13.30 9.26
CA MET A 146 12.74 -13.24 8.10
C MET A 146 14.02 -14.07 8.30
N LYS A 147 14.63 -14.00 9.49
CA LYS A 147 15.82 -14.80 9.84
C LYS A 147 15.51 -16.29 9.95
N ARG A 148 14.41 -16.67 10.60
CA ARG A 148 14.08 -18.08 10.89
C ARG A 148 13.41 -18.82 9.72
N GLU A 149 12.47 -18.18 9.03
CA GLU A 149 11.69 -18.83 7.97
C GLU A 149 12.43 -18.81 6.63
N PHE A 150 13.21 -17.76 6.37
CA PHE A 150 13.84 -17.54 5.07
C PHE A 150 15.38 -17.63 5.10
N ASN A 151 15.98 -17.88 6.27
CA ASN A 151 17.44 -17.93 6.47
C ASN A 151 18.17 -16.72 5.85
N VAL A 152 17.61 -15.53 6.05
CA VAL A 152 18.20 -14.27 5.56
C VAL A 152 19.09 -13.69 6.65
N GLU A 153 20.38 -13.56 6.35
CA GLU A 153 21.28 -12.79 7.21
C GLU A 153 21.25 -11.30 6.83
N ALA A 154 20.63 -10.50 7.70
CA ALA A 154 20.57 -9.06 7.55
C ALA A 154 21.04 -8.34 8.82
N ASN A 155 21.70 -7.20 8.61
CA ASN A 155 22.01 -6.24 9.66
C ASN A 155 20.82 -5.31 9.83
N VAL A 156 20.50 -5.01 11.09
CA VAL A 156 19.35 -4.20 11.46
C VAL A 156 19.89 -2.91 12.04
N GLY A 157 19.50 -1.79 11.44
CA GLY A 157 19.80 -0.45 11.93
C GLY A 157 19.03 -0.11 13.21
N LYS A 158 19.23 1.10 13.71
CA LYS A 158 18.45 1.60 14.85
C LYS A 158 17.06 2.03 14.37
N PRO A 159 16.01 1.83 15.19
CA PRO A 159 14.68 2.37 14.91
C PRO A 159 14.74 3.89 14.83
N GLN A 160 14.22 4.42 13.73
CA GLN A 160 14.00 5.84 13.51
C GLN A 160 12.51 6.13 13.61
N VAL A 161 12.19 7.30 14.16
CA VAL A 161 10.81 7.79 14.22
C VAL A 161 10.49 8.42 12.87
N ALA A 162 9.33 8.07 12.32
CA ALA A 162 8.81 8.73 11.12
C ALA A 162 8.32 10.14 11.49
N TYR A 163 9.24 11.11 11.48
CA TYR A 163 8.88 12.51 11.69
C TYR A 163 7.96 13.00 10.58
N ARG A 164 7.03 13.88 10.95
CA ARG A 164 6.13 14.57 10.01
C ARG A 164 6.32 16.05 10.14
N GLU A 165 6.27 16.74 9.02
CA GLU A 165 6.36 18.19 8.97
C GLU A 165 4.97 18.78 8.68
N THR A 166 4.68 19.91 9.31
CA THR A 166 3.46 20.68 9.04
C THR A 166 3.75 22.16 9.19
N ILE A 167 3.14 22.96 8.33
CA ILE A 167 3.22 24.42 8.41
C ILE A 167 2.33 24.93 9.55
N ARG A 168 2.72 26.05 10.17
CA ARG A 168 1.93 26.68 11.26
C ARG A 168 1.24 27.98 10.85
N GLN A 169 1.78 28.67 9.86
CA GLN A 169 1.30 29.97 9.42
C GLN A 169 0.75 29.84 8.00
N LYS A 170 -0.31 30.59 7.73
CA LYS A 170 -0.78 30.81 6.36
C LYS A 170 0.29 31.58 5.60
N VAL A 171 0.63 31.10 4.41
CA VAL A 171 1.56 31.78 3.51
C VAL A 171 0.79 32.02 2.21
N THR A 172 0.61 33.29 1.85
CA THR A 172 -0.03 33.68 0.60
C THR A 172 1.03 34.14 -0.40
N ASP A 173 0.67 34.13 -1.68
CA ASP A 173 1.46 34.71 -2.77
C ASP A 173 2.83 34.05 -2.99
N VAL A 174 2.93 32.73 -2.82
CA VAL A 174 4.18 32.00 -3.09
C VAL A 174 4.33 31.80 -4.59
N GLU A 175 5.26 32.53 -5.19
CA GLU A 175 5.56 32.46 -6.63
C GLU A 175 6.52 31.30 -6.96
N GLY A 176 6.04 30.33 -7.75
CA GLY A 176 6.83 29.28 -8.37
C GLY A 176 7.05 29.56 -9.85
N LYS A 177 8.22 30.12 -10.21
CA LYS A 177 8.59 30.41 -11.61
C LYS A 177 9.69 29.48 -12.10
N HIS A 178 9.36 28.66 -13.09
CA HIS A 178 10.30 27.84 -13.84
C HIS A 178 10.37 28.34 -15.30
N ALA A 179 11.48 28.97 -15.67
CA ALA A 179 11.72 29.42 -17.04
C ALA A 179 13.10 28.94 -17.51
N LYS A 180 13.12 27.93 -18.38
CA LYS A 180 14.35 27.44 -19.03
C LYS A 180 14.15 27.42 -20.55
N GLN A 181 15.04 28.14 -21.24
CA GLN A 181 15.05 28.21 -22.70
C GLN A 181 16.48 27.96 -23.21
N SER A 182 16.80 26.70 -23.52
CA SER A 182 18.04 26.34 -24.20
C SER A 182 17.78 26.10 -25.69
N GLY A 183 17.74 27.18 -26.48
CA GLY A 183 17.84 27.13 -27.94
C GLY A 183 16.70 26.48 -28.74
N GLY A 184 15.61 26.03 -28.12
CA GLY A 184 14.46 25.39 -28.77
C GLY A 184 13.12 25.67 -28.05
N ARG A 185 12.14 24.74 -28.13
CA ARG A 185 10.87 24.81 -27.36
C ARG A 185 11.19 25.01 -25.87
N GLY A 186 10.96 26.22 -25.36
CA GLY A 186 11.21 26.57 -23.96
C GLY A 186 10.20 25.92 -23.02
N GLN A 187 10.64 25.65 -21.79
CA GLN A 187 9.76 25.27 -20.70
C GLN A 187 9.44 26.54 -19.88
N TYR A 188 8.15 26.82 -19.74
CA TYR A 188 7.66 27.94 -18.93
C TYR A 188 6.55 27.44 -18.02
N GLY A 189 6.74 27.61 -16.73
CA GLY A 189 5.73 27.40 -15.69
C GLY A 189 5.79 28.56 -14.72
N HIS A 190 4.66 29.21 -14.49
CA HIS A 190 4.54 30.21 -13.45
C HIS A 190 3.23 29.94 -12.71
N VAL A 191 3.34 29.66 -11.42
CA VAL A 191 2.21 29.38 -10.53
C VAL A 191 2.36 30.23 -9.28
N VAL A 192 1.24 30.74 -8.78
CA VAL A 192 1.16 31.39 -7.48
C VAL A 192 0.29 30.51 -6.59
N ILE A 193 0.79 30.15 -5.42
CA ILE A 193 0.15 29.21 -4.52
C ILE A 193 -0.04 29.87 -3.16
N ASP A 194 -1.22 29.68 -2.60
CA ASP A 194 -1.51 29.98 -1.21
C ASP A 194 -1.52 28.67 -0.41
N MET A 195 -0.78 28.64 0.69
CA MET A 195 -0.69 27.48 1.58
C MET A 195 -1.32 27.79 2.93
N TYR A 196 -2.26 26.94 3.33
CA TYR A 196 -2.96 27.04 4.61
C TYR A 196 -2.71 25.78 5.44
N PRO A 197 -2.42 25.91 6.75
CA PRO A 197 -2.37 24.75 7.63
C PRO A 197 -3.77 24.16 7.78
N LEU A 198 -3.91 22.85 7.56
CA LEU A 198 -5.15 22.12 7.85
C LEU A 198 -5.27 21.88 9.36
N GLU A 199 -6.50 21.95 9.90
CA GLU A 199 -6.73 21.61 11.31
C GLU A 199 -6.48 20.11 11.53
N PRO A 200 -5.88 19.72 12.69
CA PRO A 200 -5.69 18.32 13.02
C PRO A 200 -7.03 17.57 13.04
N GLY A 201 -7.22 16.61 12.12
CA GLY A 201 -8.46 15.83 12.00
C GLY A 201 -9.43 16.30 10.90
N SER A 202 -9.06 17.27 10.08
CA SER A 202 -9.82 17.68 8.89
C SER A 202 -9.91 16.55 7.86
N ASN A 203 -11.03 16.49 7.13
CA ASN A 203 -11.24 15.59 6.01
C ASN A 203 -11.30 16.42 4.72
N PRO A 204 -10.43 16.21 3.71
CA PRO A 204 -9.51 15.07 3.53
C PRO A 204 -8.29 15.07 4.45
N LYS A 205 -7.89 13.88 4.89
CA LYS A 205 -6.71 13.67 5.74
C LYS A 205 -5.42 14.09 5.00
N GLY A 206 -4.77 15.14 5.48
CA GLY A 206 -3.36 15.45 5.20
C GLY A 206 -3.08 16.47 4.10
N TYR A 207 -3.82 16.46 2.99
CA TYR A 207 -3.60 17.41 1.88
C TYR A 207 -4.91 17.71 1.16
N GLU A 208 -5.17 19.00 0.90
CA GLU A 208 -6.30 19.47 0.13
C GLU A 208 -5.82 20.49 -0.90
N PHE A 209 -6.22 20.29 -2.17
CA PHE A 209 -5.90 21.20 -3.26
C PHE A 209 -7.17 21.90 -3.73
N ILE A 210 -7.19 23.23 -3.64
CA ILE A 210 -8.30 24.07 -4.08
C ILE A 210 -7.82 24.95 -5.23
N ASN A 211 -8.51 24.86 -6.37
CA ASN A 211 -8.26 25.70 -7.52
C ASN A 211 -9.16 26.95 -7.49
N ASP A 212 -8.62 28.10 -7.09
CA ASP A 212 -9.31 29.42 -7.13
C ASP A 212 -8.97 30.25 -8.39
N ILE A 213 -8.41 29.63 -9.44
CA ILE A 213 -8.03 30.36 -10.65
C ILE A 213 -9.29 30.79 -11.43
N LYS A 214 -9.55 32.10 -11.41
CA LYS A 214 -10.63 32.73 -12.19
C LYS A 214 -10.10 33.20 -13.53
N GLY A 215 -10.79 32.87 -14.63
CA GLY A 215 -10.51 33.43 -15.96
C GLY A 215 -9.56 32.63 -16.85
N GLY A 216 -9.20 31.39 -16.50
CA GLY A 216 -8.49 30.48 -17.42
C GLY A 216 -7.07 30.92 -17.82
N VAL A 217 -6.43 31.78 -17.01
CA VAL A 217 -5.04 32.24 -17.20
C VAL A 217 -4.07 31.06 -17.26
N ILE A 218 -4.36 29.99 -16.50
CA ILE A 218 -3.72 28.69 -16.62
C ILE A 218 -4.73 27.73 -17.27
N PRO A 219 -4.38 27.08 -18.39
CA PRO A 219 -5.23 26.06 -18.98
C PRO A 219 -5.47 24.91 -17.99
N GLY A 220 -6.73 24.47 -17.88
CA GLY A 220 -7.16 23.45 -16.91
C GLY A 220 -6.40 22.12 -17.02
N GLU A 221 -5.81 21.83 -18.18
CA GLU A 221 -4.99 20.64 -18.43
C GLU A 221 -3.69 20.59 -17.60
N TYR A 222 -3.16 21.75 -17.19
CA TYR A 222 -1.92 21.83 -16.41
C TYR A 222 -2.14 21.80 -14.90
N ILE A 223 -3.37 21.99 -14.43
CA ILE A 223 -3.70 22.05 -13.01
C ILE A 223 -3.41 20.71 -12.29
N PRO A 224 -3.75 19.53 -12.86
CA PRO A 224 -3.37 18.24 -12.25
C PRO A 224 -1.85 18.03 -12.18
N ALA A 225 -1.08 18.63 -13.08
CA ALA A 225 0.38 18.52 -13.05
C ALA A 225 0.99 19.36 -11.91
N VAL A 226 0.39 20.50 -11.58
CA VAL A 226 0.78 21.33 -10.43
C VAL A 226 0.48 20.60 -9.12
N ASP A 227 -0.75 20.06 -8.98
CA ASP A 227 -1.15 19.25 -7.82
C ASP A 227 -0.18 18.08 -7.61
N LYS A 228 0.09 17.30 -8.67
CA LYS A 228 1.05 16.20 -8.61
C LYS A 228 2.44 16.64 -8.15
N GLY A 229 2.95 17.78 -8.65
CA GLY A 229 4.24 18.31 -8.24
C GLY A 229 4.30 18.71 -6.76
N ILE A 230 3.21 19.29 -6.22
CA ILE A 230 3.11 19.61 -4.79
C ILE A 230 3.07 18.32 -3.96
N GLN A 231 2.32 17.31 -4.40
CA GLN A 231 2.24 16.02 -3.71
C GLN A 231 3.56 15.25 -3.71
N GLU A 232 4.35 15.33 -4.79
CA GLU A 232 5.69 14.75 -4.84
C GLU A 232 6.62 15.46 -3.84
N GLN A 233 6.59 16.80 -3.78
CA GLN A 233 7.43 17.57 -2.85
C GLN A 233 7.04 17.39 -1.39
N LEU A 234 5.78 17.09 -1.08
CA LEU A 234 5.32 16.77 0.28
C LEU A 234 5.75 15.39 0.77
N LYS A 235 6.14 14.49 -0.14
CA LYS A 235 6.61 13.13 0.19
C LYS A 235 8.13 13.03 0.30
N ALA A 236 8.85 13.95 -0.36
CA ALA A 236 10.29 14.11 -0.27
C ALA A 236 10.68 14.71 1.09
#